data_AF-A0A6G1RLL0-F1
#
_entry.id   AF-A0A6G1RLL0-F1
#
_cell.length_a   1.000
_cell.length_b   1.000
_cell.length_c   1.000
_cell.angle_alpha   90.00
_cell.angle_beta   90.00
_cell.angle_gamma   90.00
#
_symmetry.space_group_name_H-M   'P 1'
#
loop_
_entity.id
_entity.type
_entity.pdbx_description
1 polymer ?
#
loop_
_entity_poly.entity_id
_entity_poly.type
_entity_poly.pdbx_seq_one_letter_code
_entity_poly.pdbx_strand_id
1 'polypeptide(L)'
;QCLLKEFKSIQEEEYTEELITQGLPLMFEILKASKNEVISQQLSVIFTHCYGPYPIPKLVEIKRKQTSRLDPHFLNNKEMSDVTFLVEGRPFYAHRVLLF
;
A
#
# COMPACT_ATOMS: atom_id res chain seq x y z
N GLN A 1 -4.80 -27.46 10.77
CA GLN A 1 -4.75 -26.19 11.54
C GLN A 1 -3.77 -25.26 10.84
N CYS A 2 -4.08 -23.97 10.70
CA CYS A 2 -3.23 -23.02 9.95
C CYS A 2 -2.19 -22.40 10.91
N LEU A 3 -0.91 -22.72 10.69
CA LEU A 3 0.27 -22.23 11.43
C LEU A 3 0.20 -20.73 11.76
N LEU A 4 -0.29 -19.89 10.84
CA LEU A 4 -0.41 -18.43 11.03
C LEU A 4 -1.40 -18.02 12.14
N LYS A 5 -2.42 -18.84 12.42
CA LYS A 5 -3.40 -18.54 13.48
C LYS A 5 -2.81 -18.76 14.88
N GLU A 6 -1.88 -19.71 14.99
CA GLU A 6 -1.25 -20.10 16.25
C GLU A 6 -0.10 -19.17 16.63
N PHE A 7 0.40 -18.34 15.71
CA PHE A 7 1.49 -17.41 15.99
C PHE A 7 1.27 -16.53 17.23
N LYS A 8 0.02 -16.16 17.52
CA LYS A 8 -0.34 -15.34 18.69
C LYS A 8 -0.13 -16.03 20.04
N SER A 9 0.09 -17.34 20.06
CA SER A 9 0.37 -18.08 21.29
C SER A 9 1.83 -17.94 21.74
N ILE A 10 2.71 -17.49 20.85
CA ILE A 10 4.12 -17.25 21.14
C ILE A 10 4.20 -15.90 21.86
N GLN A 11 4.72 -15.90 23.09
CA GLN A 11 4.93 -14.65 23.82
C GLN A 11 6.11 -13.88 23.22
N GLU A 12 6.12 -12.56 23.39
CA GLU A 12 7.18 -11.71 22.85
C GLU A 12 8.57 -12.10 23.38
N GLU A 13 8.64 -12.56 24.63
CA GLU A 13 9.86 -13.06 25.27
C GLU A 13 10.38 -14.36 24.64
N GLU A 14 9.55 -15.07 23.87
CA GLU A 14 9.88 -16.32 23.19
C GLU A 14 10.28 -16.10 21.72
N TYR A 15 10.34 -14.85 21.25
CA TYR A 15 10.77 -14.55 19.89
C TYR A 15 12.25 -14.88 19.70
N THR A 16 12.54 -15.83 18.79
CA THR A 16 13.90 -16.25 18.48
C THR A 16 14.57 -15.34 17.46
N GLU A 17 15.90 -15.41 17.39
CA GLU A 17 16.68 -14.68 16.39
C GLU A 17 16.32 -15.11 14.96
N GLU A 18 16.02 -16.39 14.72
CA GLU A 18 15.59 -16.91 13.42
C GLU A 18 14.24 -16.36 13.00
N LEU A 19 13.31 -16.18 13.94
CA LEU A 19 12.02 -15.55 13.65
C LEU A 19 12.23 -14.12 13.14
N ILE A 20 13.14 -13.37 13.75
CA ILE A 20 13.43 -11.98 13.38
C ILE A 20 14.18 -11.92 12.04
N THR A 21 15.21 -12.73 11.89
CA THR A 21 16.14 -12.65 10.74
C THR A 21 15.65 -13.37 9.49
N GLN A 22 14.78 -14.37 9.63
CA GLN A 22 14.30 -15.19 8.51
C GLN A 22 12.76 -15.23 8.45
N GLY A 23 12.10 -15.45 9.59
CA GLY A 23 10.65 -15.60 9.67
C GLY A 23 9.89 -14.35 9.21
N LEU A 24 10.20 -13.18 9.78
CA LEU A 24 9.59 -11.90 9.41
C LEU A 24 9.82 -11.54 7.94
N PRO A 25 11.06 -11.58 7.40
CA PRO A 25 11.28 -11.35 5.96
C PRO A 25 10.44 -12.27 5.07
N LEU A 26 10.35 -13.56 5.41
CA LEU A 26 9.53 -14.50 4.66
C LEU A 26 8.04 -14.12 4.71
N MET A 27 7.52 -13.73 5.88
CA MET A 27 6.14 -13.27 6.03
C MET A 27 5.85 -12.02 5.20
N PHE A 28 6.80 -11.08 5.10
CA PHE A 28 6.66 -9.90 4.23
C PHE A 28 6.66 -10.28 2.74
N GLU A 29 7.50 -11.22 2.31
CA GLU A 29 7.47 -11.71 0.92
C GLU A 29 6.17 -12.46 0.61
N ILE A 30 5.64 -13.24 1.55
CA ILE A 30 4.30 -13.86 1.41
C ILE A 30 3.23 -12.77 1.30
N LEU A 31 3.23 -11.75 2.15
CA LEU A 31 2.26 -10.66 2.09
C LEU A 31 2.32 -9.96 0.73
N LYS A 32 3.52 -9.68 0.22
CA LYS A 32 3.77 -9.02 -1.06
C LYS A 32 3.29 -9.84 -2.26
N ALA A 33 3.45 -11.17 -2.21
CA ALA A 33 3.07 -12.08 -3.29
C ALA A 33 1.60 -12.55 -3.20
N SER A 34 0.99 -12.50 -2.02
CA SER A 34 -0.34 -13.04 -1.76
C SER A 34 -1.43 -12.24 -2.49
N LYS A 35 -2.30 -12.96 -3.21
CA LYS A 35 -3.58 -12.45 -3.72
C LYS A 35 -4.76 -12.87 -2.84
N ASN A 36 -4.51 -13.60 -1.76
CA ASN A 36 -5.53 -14.10 -0.85
C ASN A 36 -5.67 -13.15 0.34
N GLU A 37 -6.79 -12.45 0.40
CA GLU A 37 -7.06 -11.46 1.46
C GLU A 37 -7.07 -12.06 2.87
N VAL A 38 -7.49 -13.32 3.02
CA VAL A 38 -7.50 -14.01 4.32
C VAL A 38 -6.06 -14.21 4.84
N ILE A 39 -5.14 -14.58 3.94
CA ILE A 39 -3.71 -14.72 4.29
C ILE A 39 -3.13 -13.34 4.62
N SER A 40 -3.43 -12.33 3.80
CA SER A 40 -2.95 -10.96 4.02
C SER A 40 -3.43 -10.43 5.37
N GLN A 41 -4.69 -10.67 5.73
CA GLN A 41 -5.26 -10.25 7.02
C GLN A 41 -4.62 -10.99 8.20
N GLN A 42 -4.34 -12.29 8.08
CA GLN A 42 -3.63 -13.05 9.12
C GLN A 42 -2.22 -12.50 9.34
N LEU A 43 -1.49 -12.21 8.27
CA LEU A 43 -0.15 -11.61 8.35
C LEU A 43 -0.18 -10.21 8.95
N SER A 44 -1.17 -9.37 8.59
CA SER A 44 -1.32 -8.05 9.21
C SER A 44 -1.48 -8.15 10.73
N VAL A 45 -2.27 -9.10 11.22
CA VAL A 45 -2.45 -9.30 12.66
C VAL A 45 -1.15 -9.74 13.34
N ILE A 46 -0.38 -10.62 12.69
CA ILE A 46 0.96 -11.01 13.18
C ILE A 46 1.87 -9.79 13.26
N PHE A 47 1.94 -8.96 12.21
CA PHE A 47 2.79 -7.78 12.21
C PHE A 47 2.38 -6.74 13.25
N THR A 48 1.08 -6.54 13.48
CA THR A 48 0.61 -5.69 14.59
C THR A 48 1.03 -6.25 15.95
N HIS A 49 0.97 -7.57 16.12
CA HIS A 49 1.40 -8.21 17.36
C HIS A 49 2.91 -8.06 17.58
N CYS A 50 3.73 -8.30 16.55
CA CYS A 50 5.18 -8.10 16.61
C CYS A 50 5.58 -6.63 16.78
N TYR A 51 4.79 -5.69 16.24
CA TYR A 51 5.04 -4.27 16.43
C TYR A 51 4.77 -3.82 17.87
N GLY A 52 3.83 -4.47 18.56
CA GLY A 52 3.51 -4.18 19.95
C GLY A 52 2.64 -2.93 20.16
N PRO A 53 2.52 -2.44 21.40
CA PRO A 53 1.61 -1.34 21.77
C PRO A 53 2.15 0.06 21.40
N TYR A 54 3.23 0.14 20.64
CA TYR A 54 3.89 1.40 20.30
C TYR A 54 3.05 2.23 19.33
N PRO A 55 3.16 3.57 19.34
CA PRO A 55 2.46 4.40 18.38
C PRO A 55 3.07 4.23 16.98
N ILE A 56 2.22 4.06 15.97
CA ILE A 56 2.66 4.00 14.56
C ILE A 56 3.50 5.25 14.26
N PRO A 57 4.75 5.10 13.75
CA PRO A 57 5.60 6.25 13.46
C PRO A 57 4.92 7.12 12.41
N LYS A 58 5.01 8.45 12.56
CA LYS A 58 4.50 9.35 11.53
C LYS A 58 5.20 9.03 10.22
N LEU A 59 4.41 8.69 9.19
CA LEU A 59 4.94 8.50 7.86
C LEU A 59 5.56 9.82 7.41
N VAL A 60 6.87 9.85 7.27
CA VAL A 60 7.54 10.94 6.57
C VAL A 60 7.10 10.81 5.13
N GLU A 61 6.39 11.82 4.62
CA GLU A 61 6.06 11.85 3.19
C GLU A 61 7.36 11.65 2.41
N ILE A 62 7.46 10.51 1.74
CA ILE A 62 8.49 10.33 0.72
C ILE A 62 8.15 11.40 -0.30
N LYS A 63 8.97 12.45 -0.37
CA LYS A 63 8.92 13.46 -1.43
C LYS A 63 9.20 12.75 -2.74
N ARG A 64 8.20 12.06 -3.29
CA ARG A 64 8.21 11.62 -4.67
C ARG A 64 8.42 12.89 -5.47
N LYS A 65 9.40 12.87 -6.39
CA LYS A 65 9.61 13.98 -7.32
C LYS A 65 8.25 14.40 -7.83
N GLN A 66 7.87 15.63 -7.51
CA GLN A 66 6.63 16.23 -7.94
C GLN A 66 6.62 16.08 -9.45
N THR A 67 5.78 15.17 -9.97
CA THR A 67 5.50 15.16 -11.40
C THR A 67 5.04 16.57 -11.72
N SER A 68 5.65 17.17 -12.75
CA SER A 68 5.38 18.53 -13.20
C SER A 68 3.89 18.80 -13.08
N ARG A 69 3.48 19.58 -12.06
CA ARG A 69 2.07 19.87 -11.84
C ARG A 69 1.63 20.64 -13.07
N LEU A 70 0.72 20.05 -13.84
CA LEU A 70 0.10 20.74 -14.96
C LEU A 70 -0.50 22.04 -14.42
N ASP A 71 -0.22 23.16 -15.09
CA ASP A 71 -0.81 24.43 -14.70
C ASP A 71 -2.35 24.29 -14.70
N PRO A 72 -3.05 24.79 -13.66
CA PRO A 72 -4.51 24.70 -13.57
C PRO A 72 -5.25 25.14 -14.83
N HIS A 73 -4.68 26.06 -15.61
CA HIS A 73 -5.26 26.54 -16.87
C HIS A 73 -5.49 25.42 -17.91
N PHE A 74 -4.70 24.34 -17.85
CA PHE A 74 -4.81 23.23 -18.79
C PHE A 74 -5.79 22.13 -18.31
N LEU A 75 -6.31 22.20 -17.07
CA LEU A 75 -7.25 21.21 -16.56
C LEU A 75 -8.65 21.42 -17.15
N ASN A 76 -9.26 20.35 -17.68
CA ASN A 76 -10.62 20.39 -18.24
C ASN A 76 -10.83 21.49 -19.28
N ASN A 77 -9.80 21.74 -20.10
CA ASN A 77 -9.79 22.78 -21.10
C ASN A 77 -10.09 22.18 -22.49
N LYS A 78 -11.21 22.59 -23.11
CA LYS A 78 -11.67 22.02 -24.37
C LYS A 78 -10.71 22.31 -25.54
N GLU A 79 -10.10 23.48 -25.55
CA GLU A 79 -9.25 23.94 -26.64
C GLU A 79 -7.87 23.27 -26.64
N MET A 80 -7.37 22.94 -25.45
CA MET A 80 -6.00 22.45 -25.28
C MET A 80 -5.90 20.95 -25.04
N SER A 81 -7.01 20.26 -24.80
CA SER A 81 -7.04 18.82 -24.50
C SER A 81 -7.11 17.98 -25.78
N ASP A 82 -6.43 16.83 -25.77
CA ASP A 82 -6.37 15.87 -26.88
C ASP A 82 -7.26 14.63 -26.66
N VAL A 83 -7.90 14.51 -25.49
CA VAL A 83 -8.88 13.47 -25.18
C VAL A 83 -10.06 14.02 -24.40
N THR A 84 -11.24 13.42 -24.60
CA THR A 84 -12.47 13.76 -23.86
C THR A 84 -13.11 12.49 -23.31
N PHE A 85 -13.42 12.49 -22.01
CA PHE A 85 -14.19 11.46 -21.33
C PHE A 85 -15.63 11.92 -21.13
N LEU A 86 -16.57 10.97 -21.09
CA LEU A 86 -17.92 11.24 -20.62
C LEU A 86 -18.03 10.73 -19.18
N VAL A 87 -18.08 11.65 -18.22
CA VAL A 87 -18.17 11.34 -16.78
C VAL A 87 -19.53 11.80 -16.30
N GLU A 88 -20.36 10.87 -15.84
CA GLU A 88 -21.73 11.15 -15.36
C GLU A 88 -22.57 11.95 -16.38
N GLY A 89 -22.35 11.70 -17.67
CA GLY A 89 -23.05 12.39 -18.76
C GLY A 89 -22.50 13.78 -19.10
N ARG A 90 -21.38 14.21 -18.50
CA ARG A 90 -20.71 15.49 -18.80
C ARG A 90 -19.34 15.27 -19.44
N PRO A 91 -18.95 16.08 -20.44
CA PRO A 91 -17.62 16.00 -21.04
C PRO A 91 -16.56 16.46 -20.04
N PHE A 92 -15.48 15.68 -19.94
CA PHE A 92 -14.28 15.99 -19.18
C PHE A 92 -13.08 15.95 -20.13
N TYR A 93 -12.43 17.08 -20.32
CA TYR A 93 -11.31 17.26 -21.24
C TYR A 93 -9.98 17.00 -20.52
N ALA A 94 -9.14 16.14 -21.09
CA ALA A 94 -7.89 15.74 -20.47
C ALA A 94 -6.74 15.66 -21.48
N HIS A 95 -5.53 15.52 -20.95
CA HIS A 95 -4.31 15.38 -21.74
C HIS A 95 -3.81 13.95 -21.65
N ARG A 96 -3.64 13.27 -22.78
CA ARG A 96 -3.17 11.86 -22.82
C ARG A 96 -1.85 11.68 -22.08
N VAL A 97 -0.95 12.66 -22.13
CA VAL A 97 0.35 12.63 -21.46
C VAL A 97 0.26 12.50 -19.93
N LEU A 98 -0.88 12.85 -19.32
CA LEU A 98 -1.11 12.76 -17.87
C LEU A 98 -1.80 11.46 -17.44
N LEU A 99 -2.20 10.62 -18.40
CA LEU A 99 -2.93 9.38 -18.14
C LEU A 99 -2.01 8.15 -18.13
N PHE A 100 -0.70 8.34 -18.28
CA PHE A 100 0.33 7.29 -18.30
C PHE A 100 1.35 7.46 -17.18
#